data_AF-A0AA86NNE0-F1
#
_entry.id   AF-A0AA86NNE0-F1
#
_cell.length_a   1.000
_cell.length_b   1.000
_cell.length_c   1.000
_cell.angle_alpha   90.00
_cell.angle_beta   90.00
_cell.angle_gamma   90.00
#
_symmetry.space_group_name_H-M   'P 1'
#
loop_
_entity.id
_entity.type
_entity.pdbx_description
1 polymer ?
#
loop_
_entity_poly.entity_id
_entity_poly.type
_entity_poly.pdbx_seq_one_letter_code
_entity_poly.pdbx_strand_id
1 'polypeptide(L)'
;MPRSTKDVQVILKLIAKYLSTITNFTVDQLLNDHKLLDLQVCMQLKFPWHYLGSQLDMTTQQIYRWYFDTFQRNLYGHMDEADMKILKQQISTVVGPRNAFLNQEEE
;
A
#
# COMPACT_ATOMS: atom_id res chain seq x y z
N MET A 1 -13.97 -10.16 7.42
CA MET A 1 -13.25 -8.91 7.10
C MET A 1 -13.85 -7.80 7.92
N PRO A 2 -13.05 -6.90 8.52
CA PRO A 2 -13.53 -5.84 9.40
C PRO A 2 -14.67 -5.07 8.71
N ARG A 3 -15.80 -4.93 9.41
CA ARG A 3 -17.06 -4.44 8.82
C ARG A 3 -17.30 -2.97 9.16
N SER A 4 -16.57 -2.42 10.13
CA SER A 4 -16.69 -1.04 10.61
C SER A 4 -15.37 -0.29 10.51
N THR A 5 -15.45 1.02 10.30
CA THR A 5 -14.29 1.94 10.41
C THR A 5 -13.62 1.89 11.78
N LYS A 6 -14.39 1.55 12.83
CA LYS A 6 -13.86 1.34 14.18
C LYS A 6 -12.92 0.13 14.24
N ASP A 7 -13.23 -0.96 13.51
CA ASP A 7 -12.40 -2.17 13.49
C ASP A 7 -11.05 -1.88 12.82
N VAL A 8 -11.05 -1.08 11.74
CA VAL A 8 -9.84 -0.68 11.01
C VAL A 8 -8.86 0.09 11.91
N GLN A 9 -9.36 1.10 12.63
CA GLN A 9 -8.50 1.88 13.53
C GLN A 9 -7.92 1.05 14.67
N VAL A 10 -8.67 0.06 15.18
CA VAL A 10 -8.19 -0.85 16.22
C VAL A 10 -7.07 -1.73 15.69
N ILE A 11 -7.21 -2.28 14.48
CA ILE A 11 -6.17 -3.10 13.84
C ILE A 11 -4.89 -2.27 13.63
N LEU A 12 -5.01 -1.06 13.06
CA LEU A 12 -3.86 -0.18 12.84
C LEU A 12 -3.18 0.24 14.15
N LYS A 13 -3.95 0.52 15.21
CA LYS A 13 -3.41 0.81 16.54
C LYS A 13 -2.62 -0.36 17.12
N LEU A 14 -3.08 -1.59 16.93
CA LEU A 14 -2.35 -2.77 17.39
C LEU A 14 -1.04 -2.98 16.61
N ILE A 15 -1.07 -2.79 15.29
CA ILE A 15 0.12 -2.83 14.44
C ILE A 15 1.13 -1.75 14.87
N ALA A 16 0.67 -0.50 15.02
CA ALA A 16 1.51 0.62 15.45
C ALA A 16 2.09 0.41 16.85
N LYS A 17 1.30 -0.11 17.81
CA LYS A 17 1.80 -0.49 19.13
C LYS A 17 2.90 -1.52 19.05
N TYR A 18 2.69 -2.60 18.29
CA TYR A 18 3.72 -3.62 18.12
C TYR A 18 4.99 -3.06 17.46
N LEU A 19 4.86 -2.26 16.41
CA LEU A 19 6.00 -1.64 15.75
C LEU A 19 6.76 -0.67 16.67
N SER A 20 6.05 0.07 17.52
CA SER A 20 6.70 0.98 18.48
C SER A 20 7.54 0.27 19.54
N THR A 21 7.34 -1.03 19.78
CA THR A 21 8.19 -1.79 20.71
C THR A 21 9.48 -2.30 20.07
N ILE A 22 9.52 -2.39 18.74
CA ILE A 22 10.67 -2.93 17.99
C ILE A 22 11.36 -1.92 17.07
N THR A 23 10.79 -0.72 16.93
CA THR A 23 11.34 0.40 16.15
C THR A 23 11.46 1.64 17.04
N ASN A 24 12.14 2.68 16.55
CA ASN A 24 12.28 3.95 17.26
C ASN A 24 11.12 4.92 17.03
N PHE A 25 10.02 4.48 16.40
CA PHE A 25 8.88 5.32 16.09
C PHE A 25 7.80 5.21 17.18
N THR A 26 7.17 6.34 17.47
CA THR A 26 6.03 6.35 18.40
C THR A 26 4.77 5.84 17.71
N VAL A 27 3.81 5.38 18.51
CA VAL A 27 2.49 4.96 18.01
C VAL A 27 1.83 6.09 17.21
N ASP A 28 1.91 7.34 17.69
CA ASP A 28 1.31 8.48 17.01
C ASP A 28 1.99 8.79 15.67
N GLN A 29 3.32 8.66 15.57
CA GLN A 29 4.03 8.83 14.31
C GLN A 29 3.57 7.81 13.27
N LEU A 30 3.42 6.55 13.67
CA LEU A 30 2.99 5.45 12.80
C LEU A 30 1.51 5.57 12.39
N LEU A 31 0.65 6.09 13.27
CA LEU A 31 -0.77 6.31 12.94
C LEU A 31 -1.01 7.57 12.10
N ASN A 32 -0.13 8.57 12.19
CA ASN A 32 -0.21 9.77 11.37
C ASN A 32 0.45 9.59 9.99
N ASP A 33 1.41 8.67 9.87
CA ASP A 33 2.05 8.31 8.60
C ASP A 33 1.88 6.82 8.31
N HIS A 34 0.79 6.49 7.60
CA HIS A 34 0.48 5.12 7.20
C HIS A 34 1.47 4.52 6.19
N LYS A 35 2.21 5.35 5.42
CA LYS A 35 3.27 4.87 4.53
C LYS A 35 4.49 4.44 5.32
N LEU A 36 4.84 5.20 6.36
CA LEU A 36 5.87 4.82 7.31
C LEU A 36 5.50 3.51 8.03
N LEU A 37 4.26 3.39 8.49
CA LEU A 37 3.76 2.16 9.10
C LEU A 37 3.91 0.97 8.15
N ASP A 38 3.50 1.11 6.89
CA ASP A 38 3.61 0.03 5.91
C ASP A 38 5.06 -0.37 5.62
N LEU A 39 5.93 0.62 5.45
CA LEU A 39 7.36 0.38 5.29
C LEU A 39 7.92 -0.43 6.46
N GLN A 40 7.59 -0.04 7.70
CA GLN A 40 8.07 -0.75 8.88
C GLN A 40 7.52 -2.18 8.98
N VAL A 41 6.27 -2.44 8.57
CA VAL A 41 5.73 -3.81 8.47
C VAL A 41 6.52 -4.61 7.42
N CYS A 42 6.75 -4.05 6.23
CA CYS A 42 7.43 -4.72 5.13
C CYS A 42 8.92 -5.00 5.40
N MET A 43 9.58 -4.17 6.22
CA MET A 43 10.97 -4.41 6.64
C MET A 43 11.11 -5.61 7.60
N GLN A 44 10.02 -6.09 8.20
CA GLN A 44 10.05 -7.23 9.10
C GLN A 44 9.93 -8.55 8.31
N LEU A 45 11.02 -9.31 8.26
CA LEU A 45 11.06 -10.67 7.68
C LEU A 45 9.98 -11.60 8.24
N LYS A 46 9.64 -11.44 9.52
CA LYS A 46 8.64 -12.24 10.22
C LYS A 46 7.76 -11.36 11.10
N PHE A 47 6.79 -10.71 10.48
CA PHE A 47 5.79 -9.95 11.22
C PHE A 47 4.78 -10.88 11.93
N PRO A 48 4.44 -10.64 13.21
CA PRO A 48 3.68 -11.60 14.02
C PRO A 48 2.16 -11.48 13.80
N TRP A 49 1.71 -11.78 12.58
CA TRP A 49 0.30 -11.77 12.20
C TRP A 49 -0.60 -12.61 13.10
N HIS A 50 -0.09 -13.74 13.62
CA HIS A 50 -0.80 -14.61 14.55
C HIS A 50 -1.11 -13.92 15.88
N TYR A 51 -0.14 -13.17 16.42
CA TYR A 51 -0.32 -12.43 17.66
C TYR A 51 -1.39 -11.34 17.51
N LEU A 52 -1.40 -10.62 16.39
CA LEU A 52 -2.45 -9.64 16.11
C LEU A 52 -3.82 -10.31 15.95
N GLY A 53 -3.85 -11.50 15.33
CA GLY A 53 -5.06 -12.31 15.15
C GLY A 53 -5.75 -12.61 16.48
N SER A 54 -4.98 -13.11 17.45
CA SER A 54 -5.52 -13.49 18.75
C SER A 54 -6.05 -12.29 19.56
N GLN A 55 -5.51 -11.09 19.36
CA GLN A 55 -5.99 -9.87 20.03
C GLN A 55 -7.31 -9.35 19.45
N LEU A 56 -7.67 -9.78 18.24
CA LEU A 56 -8.80 -9.24 17.47
C LEU A 56 -9.91 -10.26 17.22
N ASP A 57 -9.78 -11.47 17.77
CA ASP A 57 -10.63 -12.61 17.44
C ASP A 57 -10.69 -12.88 15.91
N MET A 58 -9.54 -12.76 15.26
CA MET A 58 -9.37 -12.98 13.83
C MET A 58 -8.31 -14.04 13.58
N THR A 59 -8.49 -14.83 12.51
CA THR A 59 -7.43 -15.75 12.10
C THR A 59 -6.26 -14.98 11.49
N THR A 60 -5.05 -15.54 11.59
CA THR A 60 -3.84 -15.00 10.94
C THR A 60 -4.08 -14.65 9.47
N GLN A 61 -4.77 -15.53 8.74
CA GLN A 61 -5.07 -15.35 7.33
C GLN A 61 -6.03 -14.19 7.07
N GLN A 62 -7.00 -13.95 7.95
CA GLN A 62 -7.96 -12.85 7.80
C GLN A 62 -7.27 -11.48 7.96
N ILE A 63 -6.38 -11.34 8.95
CA ILE A 63 -5.62 -10.10 9.14
C ILE A 63 -4.63 -9.90 8.00
N TYR A 64 -3.89 -10.95 7.64
CA TYR A 64 -2.94 -10.88 6.52
C TYR A 64 -3.63 -10.41 5.24
N ARG A 65 -4.73 -11.06 4.84
CA ARG A 65 -5.49 -10.64 3.64
C ARG A 65 -6.02 -9.23 3.76
N TRP A 66 -6.61 -8.88 4.89
CA TRP A 66 -7.10 -7.51 5.08
C TRP A 66 -5.97 -6.49 4.93
N TYR A 67 -4.80 -6.75 5.50
CA TYR A 67 -3.65 -5.85 5.43
C TYR A 67 -3.17 -5.65 3.99
N PHE A 68 -2.82 -6.74 3.29
CA PHE A 68 -2.24 -6.66 1.94
C PHE A 68 -3.28 -6.34 0.85
N ASP A 69 -4.49 -6.92 0.94
CA ASP A 69 -5.50 -6.76 -0.12
C ASP A 69 -6.38 -5.53 0.08
N THR A 70 -6.55 -5.03 1.31
CA THR A 70 -7.43 -3.89 1.59
C THR A 70 -6.64 -2.66 2.00
N PHE A 71 -5.90 -2.72 3.11
CA PHE A 71 -5.21 -1.54 3.64
C PHE A 71 -4.12 -1.05 2.69
N GLN A 72 -3.21 -1.94 2.26
CA GLN A 72 -2.10 -1.57 1.38
C GLN A 72 -2.60 -1.12 0.00
N ARG A 73 -3.62 -1.79 -0.55
CA ARG A 73 -4.27 -1.35 -1.80
C ARG A 73 -4.93 0.01 -1.66
N ASN A 74 -5.58 0.33 -0.55
CA ASN A 74 -6.15 1.68 -0.36
C ASN A 74 -5.06 2.73 -0.12
N LEU A 75 -3.94 2.34 0.48
CA LEU A 75 -2.80 3.21 0.76
C LEU A 75 -2.07 3.67 -0.51
N TYR A 76 -1.93 2.78 -1.50
CA TYR A 76 -1.24 3.06 -2.76
C TYR A 76 -2.15 3.13 -3.99
N GLY A 77 -3.42 2.73 -3.86
CA GLY A 77 -4.37 2.57 -4.96
C GLY A 77 -5.03 3.86 -5.44
N HIS A 78 -4.75 4.98 -4.81
CA HIS A 78 -5.00 6.29 -5.41
C HIS A 78 -3.76 6.68 -6.21
N MET A 79 -3.68 6.26 -7.47
CA MET A 79 -2.86 6.99 -8.45
C MET A 79 -3.43 8.40 -8.51
N ASP A 80 -2.61 9.39 -8.16
CA ASP A 80 -2.95 10.79 -8.37
C ASP A 80 -2.99 11.06 -9.89
N GLU A 81 -3.71 12.10 -10.33
CA GLU A 81 -3.62 12.61 -11.70
C GLU A 81 -2.17 12.91 -12.10
N ALA A 82 -1.33 13.29 -11.14
CA ALA A 82 0.11 13.45 -11.31
C ALA A 82 0.80 12.14 -11.73
N ASP A 83 0.52 11.03 -11.07
CA ASP A 83 1.08 9.71 -11.38
C ASP A 83 0.59 9.23 -12.76
N MET A 84 -0.67 9.49 -13.08
CA MET A 84 -1.26 9.20 -14.39
C MET A 84 -0.59 10.02 -15.50
N LYS A 85 -0.21 11.28 -15.22
CA LYS A 85 0.49 12.14 -16.17
C LYS A 85 1.92 11.64 -16.42
N ILE A 86 2.62 11.16 -15.38
CA ILE A 86 3.94 10.54 -15.50
C ILE A 86 3.85 9.26 -16.36
N LEU A 87 2.86 8.40 -16.10
CA LEU A 87 2.63 7.19 -16.90
C LEU A 87 2.32 7.52 -18.37
N LYS A 88 1.46 8.50 -18.64
CA LYS A 88 1.17 8.95 -20.01
C LYS A 88 2.41 9.50 -20.73
N GLN A 89 3.23 10.27 -20.03
CA GLN A 89 4.49 10.78 -20.59
C GLN A 89 5.47 9.65 -20.91
N GLN A 90 5.62 8.67 -20.03
CA GLN A 90 6.49 7.51 -20.27
C GLN A 90 5.96 6.61 -21.41
N ILE A 91 4.64 6.41 -21.52
CA ILE A 91 4.04 5.68 -22.64
C ILE A 91 4.24 6.43 -23.96
N SER A 92 4.11 7.75 -23.99
CA SER A 92 4.37 8.55 -25.20
C SER A 92 5.83 8.59 -25.64
N THR A 93 6.77 8.35 -24.73
CA THR A 93 8.21 8.29 -25.05
C THR A 93 8.64 6.91 -25.52
N VAL A 94 8.00 5.84 -25.03
CA VAL A 94 8.29 4.45 -25.45
C VAL A 94 7.53 4.09 -26.73
N VAL A 95 6.29 4.55 -26.88
CA VAL A 95 5.52 4.49 -28.12
C VAL A 95 5.77 5.79 -28.87
N GLY A 96 6.97 5.92 -29.46
CA GLY A 96 7.23 7.01 -30.42
C GLY A 96 6.11 7.08 -31.47
N PRO A 97 5.88 8.24 -32.12
CA PRO A 97 4.75 8.43 -33.03
C PRO A 97 4.80 7.38 -34.13
N ARG A 98 3.96 6.34 -34.00
CA ARG A 98 3.80 5.26 -34.97
C ARG A 98 2.96 5.75 -36.15
N ASN A 99 3.28 6.92 -36.70
CA ASN A 99 2.62 7.59 -37.84
C ASN A 99 3.61 8.49 -38.61
N ALA A 100 4.86 8.07 -38.80
CA ALA A 100 5.84 8.78 -39.62
C ALA A 100 6.41 7.95 -40.79
N PHE A 101 5.79 6.82 -41.15
CA PHE A 101 6.31 5.92 -42.21
C PHE A 101 5.24 5.48 -43.23
N LEU A 102 4.29 6.35 -43.58
CA LEU A 102 3.32 6.04 -44.65
C LEU A 102 3.01 7.25 -45.56
N ASN A 103 4.00 8.09 -45.87
CA ASN A 103 3.87 9.11 -46.93
C ASN A 103 5.24 9.42 -47.57
N GLN A 104 5.92 8.42 -48.13
CA GLN A 104 7.04 8.62 -49.07
C GLN A 104 7.14 7.42 -50.03
N GLU A 105 6.09 7.15 -50.80
CA GLU A 105 6.19 6.36 -52.05
C GLU A 105 5.15 6.88 -53.05
N GLU A 106 5.22 8.16 -53.44
CA GLU A 106 4.63 8.67 -54.68
C GLU A 106 5.46 9.88 -55.13
N GLU A 107 6.51 9.63 -55.91
CA GLU A 107 6.85 10.31 -57.19
C GLU A 107 8.16 9.75 -57.79
#